data_AF-A0A5M8FH93-F1
#
_entry.id   AF-A0A5M8FH93-F1
#
_cell.length_a   1.000
_cell.length_b   1.000
_cell.length_c   1.000
_cell.angle_alpha   90.00
_cell.angle_beta   90.00
_cell.angle_gamma   90.00
#
_symmetry.space_group_name_H-M   'P 1'
#
loop_
_entity.id
_entity.type
_entity.pdbx_description
1 polymer ?
#
loop_
_entity_poly.entity_id
_entity_poly.type
_entity_poly.pdbx_seq_one_letter_code
_entity_poly.pdbx_strand_id
1 'polypeptide(L)'
;MLIPIAAIAALASLFGLLLGYSAIRFRVEGDPIADQIDALLPQSQCGQCGYPGCRPYAEAVAAGEAEINGCAPGGEATMLALADLLGREPVEVDAQAAPPAMVAIVDEQACIGCTKCLQACPVDAIVGAAKQLHGIIASECTGCGLCIDPCPVDCIHLEPVPETTATWKWPYPVPRPTRQPVNQSANPSGQWQPQAAVPDVGPPDDAHRPAA
;
A
#
# COMPACT_ATOMS: atom_id res chain seq x y z
N MET A 1 61.25 11.05 -0.62
CA MET A 1 60.03 10.95 0.21
C MET A 1 58.91 11.90 -0.25
N LEU A 2 59.19 13.10 -0.78
CA LEU A 2 58.15 14.02 -1.28
C LEU A 2 57.52 13.65 -2.63
N ILE A 3 58.29 13.04 -3.54
CA ILE A 3 57.83 12.61 -4.87
C ILE A 3 56.59 11.70 -4.81
N PRO A 4 56.55 10.62 -4.00
CA PRO A 4 55.35 9.77 -3.93
C PRO A 4 54.13 10.51 -3.35
N ILE A 5 54.32 11.40 -2.38
CA ILE A 5 53.23 12.21 -1.80
C ILE A 5 52.63 13.13 -2.86
N ALA A 6 53.48 13.83 -3.63
CA ALA A 6 53.04 14.71 -4.70
C ALA A 6 52.33 13.94 -5.83
N ALA A 7 52.82 12.76 -6.20
CA ALA A 7 52.20 11.93 -7.22
C ALA A 7 50.78 11.47 -6.82
N ILE A 8 50.61 11.01 -5.57
CA ILE A 8 49.31 10.58 -5.05
C ILE A 8 48.34 11.76 -4.95
N ALA A 9 48.80 12.93 -4.49
CA ALA A 9 47.97 14.13 -4.38
C ALA A 9 47.48 14.64 -5.77
N ALA A 10 48.35 14.60 -6.78
CA ALA A 10 48.01 15.00 -8.14
C ALA A 10 46.97 14.04 -8.77
N LEU A 11 47.17 12.73 -8.62
CA LEU A 11 46.21 11.73 -9.09
C LEU A 11 44.87 11.86 -8.38
N ALA A 12 44.86 12.01 -7.05
CA ALA A 12 43.64 12.20 -6.28
C ALA A 12 42.86 13.45 -6.72
N SER A 13 43.56 14.58 -6.96
CA SER A 13 42.93 15.80 -7.44
C SER A 13 42.36 15.64 -8.85
N LEU A 14 43.11 14.99 -9.75
CA LEU A 14 42.67 14.73 -11.12
C LEU A 14 41.41 13.84 -11.14
N PHE A 15 41.45 12.70 -10.46
CA PHE A 15 40.30 11.79 -10.42
C PHE A 15 39.12 12.38 -9.67
N GLY A 16 39.36 13.12 -8.58
CA GLY A 16 38.31 13.83 -7.84
C GLY A 16 37.59 14.87 -8.69
N LEU A 17 38.34 15.70 -9.44
CA LEU A 17 37.77 16.67 -10.36
C LEU A 17 37.02 16.00 -11.52
N LEU A 18 37.58 14.92 -12.09
CA LEU A 18 36.95 14.18 -13.18
C LEU A 18 35.63 13.53 -12.75
N LEU A 19 35.62 12.86 -11.60
CA LEU A 19 34.42 12.21 -11.05
C LEU A 19 33.39 13.24 -10.61
N GLY A 20 33.83 14.34 -9.98
CA GLY A 20 32.96 15.44 -9.59
C GLY A 20 32.31 16.12 -10.81
N TYR A 21 33.08 16.38 -11.86
CA TYR A 21 32.55 16.93 -13.12
C TYR A 21 31.56 15.97 -13.78
N SER A 22 31.91 14.68 -13.85
CA SER A 22 31.02 13.65 -14.42
C SER A 22 29.70 13.56 -13.65
N ALA A 23 29.73 13.59 -12.31
CA ALA A 23 28.53 13.50 -11.49
C ALA A 23 27.57 14.69 -11.65
N ILE A 24 28.10 15.90 -11.88
CA ILE A 24 27.28 17.09 -12.11
C ILE A 24 26.77 17.10 -13.55
N ARG A 25 27.64 16.80 -14.52
CA ARG A 25 27.32 16.91 -15.94
C ARG A 25 26.36 15.83 -16.44
N PHE A 26 26.39 14.65 -15.84
CA PHE A 26 25.55 13.50 -16.20
C PHE A 26 24.48 13.19 -15.15
N ARG A 27 24.11 14.17 -14.32
CA ARG A 27 22.93 14.03 -13.47
C ARG A 27 21.71 13.87 -14.39
N VAL A 28 21.02 12.73 -14.28
CA VAL A 28 19.73 12.52 -14.93
C VAL A 28 18.69 13.20 -14.05
N GLU A 29 18.08 14.29 -14.53
CA GLU A 29 16.85 14.78 -13.93
C GLU A 29 15.76 13.69 -14.07
N GLY A 30 15.07 13.37 -12.97
CA GLY A 30 14.03 12.34 -12.95
C GLY A 30 12.86 12.66 -13.88
N ASP A 31 11.94 11.72 -14.05
CA ASP A 31 10.68 12.00 -14.73
C ASP A 31 9.92 13.08 -13.94
N PRO A 32 9.67 14.26 -14.54
CA PRO A 32 9.00 15.35 -13.84
C PRO A 32 7.60 14.97 -13.35
N ILE A 33 6.95 13.97 -13.96
CA ILE A 33 5.64 13.47 -13.50
C ILE A 33 5.80 12.59 -12.26
N ALA A 34 6.78 11.69 -12.25
CA ALA A 34 7.06 10.86 -11.07
C ALA A 34 7.46 11.71 -9.86
N ASP A 35 8.21 12.81 -10.06
CA ASP A 35 8.52 13.77 -9.01
C ASP A 35 7.26 14.45 -8.43
N GLN A 36 6.31 14.83 -9.29
CA GLN A 36 5.05 15.43 -8.85
C GLN A 36 4.15 14.43 -8.12
N ILE A 37 4.07 13.20 -8.60
CA ILE A 37 3.34 12.13 -7.92
C ILE A 37 3.96 11.86 -6.55
N ASP A 38 5.28 11.70 -6.46
CA ASP A 38 5.98 11.43 -5.20
C ASP A 38 5.69 12.54 -4.17
N ALA A 39 5.66 13.80 -4.60
CA ALA A 39 5.31 14.93 -3.73
C ALA A 39 3.86 14.90 -3.19
N LEU A 40 2.93 14.22 -3.86
CA LEU A 40 1.53 14.04 -3.42
C LEU A 40 1.34 12.84 -2.49
N LEU A 41 2.30 11.91 -2.46
CA LEU A 41 2.24 10.74 -1.59
C LEU A 41 2.56 11.11 -0.13
N PRO A 42 2.05 10.35 0.85
CA PRO A 42 2.27 10.62 2.28
C PRO A 42 3.72 10.39 2.75
N GLN A 43 4.64 9.98 1.87
CA GLN A 43 6.06 9.73 2.17
C GLN A 43 6.31 8.76 3.34
N SER A 44 5.34 7.88 3.63
CA SER A 44 5.39 6.95 4.75
C SER A 44 6.16 5.67 4.47
N GLN A 45 6.66 5.45 3.24
CA GLN A 45 7.50 4.31 2.85
C GLN A 45 7.01 2.92 3.36
N CYS A 46 5.70 2.75 3.53
CA CYS A 46 5.13 1.59 4.26
C CYS A 46 4.93 0.33 3.41
N GLY A 47 5.01 0.45 2.09
CA GLY A 47 4.95 -0.66 1.14
C GLY A 47 3.60 -1.39 1.00
N GLN A 48 2.52 -0.87 1.58
CA GLN A 48 1.17 -1.47 1.48
C GLN A 48 0.65 -1.54 0.05
N CYS A 49 1.13 -0.67 -0.85
CA CYS A 49 0.78 -0.68 -2.27
C CYS A 49 1.53 -1.76 -3.08
N GLY A 50 2.40 -2.55 -2.46
CA GLY A 50 3.21 -3.58 -3.13
C GLY A 50 4.56 -3.10 -3.66
N TYR A 51 4.86 -1.80 -3.53
CA TYR A 51 6.14 -1.20 -3.91
C TYR A 51 7.02 -0.92 -2.67
N PRO A 52 8.36 -0.96 -2.77
CA PRO A 52 9.25 -0.79 -1.62
C PRO A 52 9.28 0.65 -1.04
N GLY A 53 8.51 1.58 -1.63
CA GLY A 53 8.38 2.95 -1.15
C GLY A 53 7.48 3.81 -2.04
N CYS A 54 7.30 5.07 -1.65
CA CYS A 54 6.55 6.09 -2.36
C CYS A 54 7.15 6.39 -3.74
N ARG A 55 8.48 6.53 -3.82
CA ARG A 55 9.17 6.86 -5.08
C ARG A 55 8.99 5.78 -6.17
N PRO A 56 9.25 4.49 -5.90
CA PRO A 56 9.00 3.43 -6.89
C PRO A 56 7.53 3.29 -7.28
N TYR A 57 6.61 3.53 -6.34
CA TYR A 57 5.18 3.59 -6.66
C TYR A 57 4.87 4.77 -7.59
N ALA A 58 5.44 5.94 -7.32
CA ALA A 58 5.26 7.14 -8.15
C ALA A 58 5.77 6.93 -9.58
N GLU A 59 6.91 6.27 -9.75
CA GLU A 59 7.47 5.89 -11.05
C GLU A 59 6.56 4.90 -11.77
N ALA A 60 6.04 3.88 -11.09
CA ALA A 60 5.13 2.91 -11.68
C ALA A 60 3.79 3.54 -12.09
N VAL A 61 3.25 4.48 -11.31
CA VAL A 61 2.05 5.23 -11.67
C VAL A 61 2.30 6.14 -12.88
N ALA A 62 3.45 6.83 -12.90
CA ALA A 62 3.88 7.66 -14.04
C ALA A 62 4.02 6.82 -15.32
N ALA A 63 4.61 5.63 -15.22
CA ALA A 63 4.75 4.67 -16.32
C ALA A 63 3.43 4.00 -16.74
N GLY A 64 2.37 4.14 -15.95
CA GLY A 64 1.08 3.47 -16.19
C GLY A 64 1.07 1.98 -15.85
N GLU A 65 2.04 1.51 -15.06
CA GLU A 65 2.15 0.14 -14.57
C GLU A 65 1.36 -0.09 -13.27
N ALA A 66 1.04 0.99 -12.54
CA ALA A 66 0.27 0.95 -11.29
C ALA A 66 -0.99 1.83 -11.35
N GLU A 67 -2.02 1.42 -10.61
CA GLU A 67 -3.26 2.17 -10.40
C GLU A 67 -3.08 3.28 -9.35
N ILE A 68 -3.88 4.34 -9.47
CA ILE A 68 -3.82 5.55 -8.62
C ILE A 68 -4.42 5.36 -7.22
N ASN A 69 -5.17 4.28 -6.99
CA ASN A 69 -5.85 3.98 -5.72
C ASN A 69 -5.06 3.03 -4.80
N GLY A 70 -3.82 2.69 -5.14
CA GLY A 70 -3.01 1.73 -4.38
C GLY A 70 -2.48 2.25 -3.04
N CYS A 71 -2.45 3.57 -2.83
CA CYS A 71 -1.93 4.17 -1.60
C CYS A 71 -2.96 4.13 -0.46
N ALA A 72 -3.05 3.01 0.24
CA ALA A 72 -3.91 2.84 1.42
C ALA A 72 -3.76 3.96 2.50
N PRO A 73 -2.55 4.40 2.92
CA PRO A 73 -2.43 5.47 3.93
C PRO A 73 -2.82 6.86 3.39
N GLY A 74 -2.68 7.09 2.08
CA GLY A 74 -3.12 8.33 1.44
C GLY A 74 -4.63 8.37 1.17
N GLY A 75 -5.23 7.19 1.00
CA GLY A 75 -6.66 6.99 0.81
C GLY A 75 -7.22 7.75 -0.39
N GLU A 76 -8.50 8.09 -0.28
CA GLU A 76 -9.26 8.78 -1.32
C GLU A 76 -8.67 10.15 -1.67
N ALA A 77 -8.18 10.89 -0.68
CA ALA A 77 -7.61 12.23 -0.90
C ALA A 77 -6.38 12.19 -1.81
N THR A 78 -5.45 11.25 -1.57
CA THR A 78 -4.29 11.06 -2.43
C THR A 78 -4.71 10.58 -3.82
N MET A 79 -5.64 9.63 -3.91
CA MET A 79 -6.13 9.15 -5.20
C MET A 79 -6.74 10.27 -6.06
N LEU A 80 -7.56 11.14 -5.46
CA LEU A 80 -8.16 12.28 -6.17
C LEU A 80 -7.10 13.28 -6.63
N ALA A 81 -6.12 13.59 -5.78
CA ALA A 81 -5.01 14.47 -6.17
C ALA A 81 -4.19 13.89 -7.33
N LEU A 82 -4.00 12.56 -7.35
CA LEU A 82 -3.33 11.86 -8.45
C LEU A 82 -4.18 11.84 -9.72
N ALA A 83 -5.49 11.63 -9.60
CA ALA A 83 -6.44 11.70 -10.71
C ALA A 83 -6.40 13.07 -11.39
N ASP A 84 -6.46 14.15 -10.59
CA ASP A 84 -6.38 15.53 -11.07
C ASP A 84 -5.04 15.82 -11.75
N LEU A 85 -3.93 15.38 -11.16
CA LEU A 85 -2.59 15.59 -11.72
C LEU A 85 -2.40 14.88 -13.07
N LEU A 86 -2.91 13.64 -13.18
CA LEU A 86 -2.70 12.78 -14.36
C LEU A 86 -3.81 12.90 -15.40
N GLY A 87 -4.87 13.66 -15.10
CA GLY A 87 -6.06 13.75 -15.94
C GLY A 87 -6.75 12.40 -16.14
N ARG A 88 -6.74 11.54 -15.11
CA ARG A 88 -7.38 10.22 -15.11
C ARG A 88 -8.69 10.28 -14.32
N GLU A 89 -9.66 9.44 -14.69
CA GLU A 89 -10.87 9.29 -13.89
C GLU A 89 -10.54 8.65 -12.53
N PRO A 90 -11.09 9.14 -11.41
CA PRO A 90 -10.97 8.49 -10.11
C PRO A 90 -11.45 7.04 -10.18
N VAL A 91 -10.62 6.11 -9.70
CA VAL A 91 -11.00 4.70 -9.62
C VAL A 91 -11.83 4.50 -8.37
N GLU A 92 -13.02 3.96 -8.50
CA GLU A 92 -13.86 3.65 -7.32
C GLU A 92 -13.15 2.63 -6.43
N VAL A 93 -12.87 3.03 -5.19
CA VAL A 93 -12.43 2.10 -4.15
C VAL A 93 -13.70 1.40 -3.66
N ASP A 94 -13.82 0.10 -3.93
CA ASP A 94 -14.98 -0.70 -3.48
C ASP A 94 -15.12 -0.59 -1.96
N ALA A 95 -16.07 0.23 -1.52
CA ALA A 95 -16.33 0.52 -0.12
C ALA A 95 -16.91 -0.70 0.63
N GLN A 96 -17.40 -1.72 -0.09
CA GLN A 96 -17.88 -2.97 0.49
C GLN A 96 -16.78 -4.05 0.59
N ALA A 97 -15.64 -3.87 -0.07
CA ALA A 97 -14.52 -4.81 -0.06
C ALA A 97 -13.25 -4.29 0.64
N ALA A 98 -13.23 -3.03 1.09
CA ALA A 98 -12.09 -2.50 1.83
C ALA A 98 -11.96 -3.23 3.18
N PRO A 99 -10.85 -3.95 3.44
CA PRO A 99 -10.63 -4.58 4.74
C PRO A 99 -10.62 -3.51 5.84
N PRO A 100 -11.10 -3.85 7.06
CA PRO A 100 -11.12 -2.91 8.16
C PRO A 100 -9.71 -2.38 8.42
N ALA A 101 -9.62 -1.11 8.80
CA ALA A 101 -8.35 -0.53 9.22
C ALA A 101 -7.75 -1.39 10.34
N MET A 102 -6.48 -1.76 10.19
CA MET A 102 -5.79 -2.62 11.16
C MET A 102 -4.87 -1.77 12.02
N VAL A 103 -4.74 -2.13 13.29
CA VAL A 103 -3.78 -1.53 14.22
C VAL A 103 -2.95 -2.64 14.85
N ALA A 104 -1.65 -2.40 14.97
CA ALA A 104 -0.77 -3.35 15.64
C ALA A 104 -0.93 -3.22 17.16
N ILE A 105 -0.88 -4.35 17.86
CA ILE A 105 -0.99 -4.48 19.31
C ILE A 105 0.24 -5.25 19.80
N VAL A 106 0.81 -4.84 20.94
CA VAL A 106 1.95 -5.50 21.57
C VAL A 106 1.46 -6.31 22.76
N ASP A 107 1.83 -7.59 22.85
CA ASP A 107 1.63 -8.40 24.05
C ASP A 107 2.59 -7.94 25.16
N GLU A 108 2.00 -7.39 26.21
CA GLU A 108 2.67 -6.82 27.37
C GLU A 108 3.49 -7.85 28.16
N GLN A 109 3.07 -9.13 28.15
CA GLN A 109 3.72 -10.19 28.90
C GLN A 109 4.95 -10.74 28.17
N ALA A 110 4.94 -10.69 26.84
CA ALA A 110 6.01 -11.22 26.00
C ALA A 110 7.05 -10.16 25.60
N CYS A 111 6.69 -8.87 25.60
CA CYS A 111 7.59 -7.81 25.18
C CYS A 111 8.84 -7.69 26.07
N ILE A 112 10.03 -7.91 25.49
CA ILE A 112 11.32 -7.79 26.18
C ILE A 112 11.99 -6.41 26.04
N GLY A 113 11.36 -5.47 25.34
CA GLY A 113 11.91 -4.13 25.15
C GLY A 113 13.15 -4.05 24.25
N CYS A 114 13.20 -4.83 23.17
CA CYS A 114 14.37 -4.95 22.27
C CYS A 114 14.57 -3.80 21.26
N THR A 115 13.61 -2.86 21.16
CA THR A 115 13.60 -1.68 20.28
C THR A 115 13.69 -1.93 18.77
N LYS A 116 13.64 -3.18 18.29
CA LYS A 116 13.69 -3.47 16.84
C LYS A 116 12.44 -3.00 16.10
N CYS A 117 11.26 -3.17 16.70
CA CYS A 117 10.00 -2.70 16.13
C CYS A 117 9.97 -1.17 15.94
N LEU A 118 10.55 -0.41 16.88
CA LEU A 118 10.66 1.04 16.81
C LEU A 118 11.42 1.49 15.55
N GLN A 119 12.49 0.80 15.17
CA GLN A 119 13.29 1.13 13.98
C GLN A 119 12.59 0.72 12.67
N ALA A 120 11.63 -0.20 12.73
CA ALA A 120 10.92 -0.71 11.57
C ALA A 120 9.62 0.07 11.29
N CYS A 121 9.10 0.82 12.26
CA CYS A 121 7.89 1.60 12.08
C CYS A 121 8.19 2.86 11.27
N PRO A 122 7.63 3.03 10.05
CA PRO A 122 8.01 4.16 9.21
C PRO A 122 7.20 5.45 9.52
N VAL A 123 6.21 5.35 10.41
CA VAL A 123 5.34 6.44 10.87
C VAL A 123 5.54 6.76 12.35
N ASP A 124 6.55 6.15 13.00
CA ASP A 124 6.88 6.36 14.41
C ASP A 124 5.70 6.16 15.39
N ALA A 125 4.76 5.27 15.07
CA ALA A 125 3.60 4.98 15.92
C ALA A 125 3.92 4.18 17.19
N ILE A 126 5.14 3.67 17.33
CA ILE A 126 5.57 2.84 18.46
C ILE A 126 6.28 3.73 19.48
N VAL A 127 5.87 3.65 20.74
CA VAL A 127 6.50 4.35 21.86
C VAL A 127 7.10 3.38 22.86
N GLY A 128 8.27 3.70 23.40
CA GLY A 128 8.96 2.83 24.35
C GLY A 128 10.44 3.20 24.48
N ALA A 129 11.15 2.45 25.32
CA ALA A 129 12.59 2.57 25.49
C ALA A 129 13.24 1.20 25.63
N ALA A 130 14.56 1.15 25.54
CA ALA A 130 15.29 -0.09 25.75
C ALA A 130 14.95 -0.71 27.12
N LYS A 131 14.62 -2.01 27.11
CA LYS A 131 14.19 -2.78 28.29
C LYS A 131 12.91 -2.27 28.95
N GLN A 132 12.09 -1.50 28.24
CA GLN A 132 10.75 -1.10 28.66
C GLN A 132 9.72 -1.68 27.71
N LEU A 133 8.48 -1.80 28.20
CA LEU A 133 7.33 -2.17 27.38
C LEU A 133 7.18 -1.16 26.23
N HIS A 134 6.97 -1.66 25.02
CA HIS A 134 6.63 -0.84 23.87
C HIS A 134 5.12 -0.82 23.70
N GLY A 135 4.54 0.36 23.50
CA GLY A 135 3.13 0.58 23.19
C GLY A 135 2.96 1.13 21.78
N ILE A 136 1.75 1.00 21.25
CA ILE A 136 1.40 1.51 19.91
C ILE A 136 0.35 2.59 20.06
N ILE A 137 0.61 3.76 19.47
CA ILE A 137 -0.36 4.83 19.37
C ILE A 137 -1.30 4.50 18.21
N ALA A 138 -2.49 4.01 18.53
CA ALA A 138 -3.44 3.52 17.54
C ALA A 138 -3.83 4.57 16.47
N SER A 139 -3.82 5.87 16.81
CA SER A 139 -4.14 6.94 15.85
C SER A 139 -3.09 7.14 14.77
N GLU A 140 -1.83 6.83 15.06
CA GLU A 140 -0.71 7.01 14.12
C GLU A 140 -0.36 5.70 13.40
N CYS A 141 -0.89 4.57 13.86
CA CYS A 141 -0.61 3.27 13.28
C CYS A 141 -1.36 3.10 11.95
N THR A 142 -0.62 2.89 10.86
CA THR A 142 -1.19 2.61 9.54
C THR A 142 -1.56 1.15 9.30
N GLY A 143 -1.24 0.26 10.25
CA GLY A 143 -1.49 -1.18 10.10
C GLY A 143 -0.57 -1.90 9.10
N CYS A 144 0.59 -1.33 8.73
CA CYS A 144 1.49 -1.89 7.71
C CYS A 144 2.17 -3.23 8.06
N GLY A 145 2.16 -3.65 9.32
CA GLY A 145 2.73 -4.94 9.73
C GLY A 145 4.27 -5.03 9.70
N LEU A 146 4.99 -3.99 9.26
CA LEU A 146 6.47 -3.98 9.18
C LEU A 146 7.18 -4.22 10.53
N CYS A 147 6.46 -4.05 11.65
CA CYS A 147 6.98 -4.27 12.99
C CYS A 147 6.91 -5.73 13.47
N ILE A 148 6.20 -6.62 12.75
CA ILE A 148 6.01 -8.03 13.14
C ILE A 148 7.32 -8.80 12.94
N ASP A 149 7.83 -8.87 11.70
CA ASP A 149 9.02 -9.68 11.36
C ASP A 149 10.30 -9.31 12.16
N PRO A 150 10.57 -8.02 12.47
CA PRO A 150 11.73 -7.66 13.27
C PRO A 150 11.64 -8.07 14.75
N CYS A 151 10.45 -8.45 15.25
CA CYS A 151 10.25 -8.79 16.64
C CYS A 151 10.86 -10.18 16.97
N PRO A 152 11.88 -10.28 17.84
CA PRO A 152 12.56 -11.55 18.10
C PRO A 152 11.77 -12.52 18.99
N VAL A 153 10.63 -12.07 19.52
CA VAL A 153 9.76 -12.83 20.44
C VAL A 153 8.33 -12.91 19.91
N ASP A 154 8.10 -12.45 18.66
CA ASP A 154 6.81 -12.49 17.97
C ASP A 154 5.62 -11.94 18.80
N CYS A 155 5.86 -10.92 19.62
CA CYS A 155 4.87 -10.36 20.54
C CYS A 155 3.97 -9.27 19.93
N ILE A 156 3.88 -9.15 18.60
CA ILE A 156 3.12 -8.10 17.91
C ILE A 156 2.15 -8.73 16.92
N HIS A 157 0.88 -8.34 16.98
CA HIS A 157 -0.17 -8.81 16.07
C HIS A 157 -1.06 -7.65 15.61
N LEU A 158 -1.73 -7.82 14.47
CA LEU A 158 -2.65 -6.83 13.91
C LEU A 158 -4.09 -7.17 14.32
N GLU A 159 -4.80 -6.20 14.87
CA GLU A 159 -6.23 -6.29 15.18
C GLU A 159 -7.03 -5.28 14.36
N PRO A 160 -8.24 -5.62 13.92
CA PRO A 160 -9.11 -4.67 13.22
C PRO A 160 -9.61 -3.60 14.20
N VAL A 161 -9.57 -2.35 13.76
CA VAL A 161 -10.16 -1.23 14.50
C VAL A 161 -11.68 -1.38 14.46
N PRO A 162 -12.36 -1.44 15.62
CA PRO A 162 -13.80 -1.57 15.65
C PRO A 162 -14.46 -0.32 15.04
N GLU A 163 -15.46 -0.54 14.19
CA GLU A 163 -16.29 0.54 13.68
C GLU A 163 -17.07 1.17 14.85
N THR A 164 -16.87 2.47 15.05
CA THR A 164 -17.65 3.26 16.01
C THR A 164 -18.62 4.16 15.26
N THR A 165 -19.64 4.67 15.95
CA THR A 165 -20.57 5.65 15.36
C THR A 165 -19.89 6.91 14.83
N ALA A 166 -18.69 7.24 15.32
CA ALA A 166 -17.89 8.37 14.86
C ALA A 166 -17.10 8.07 13.57
N THR A 167 -16.69 6.81 13.36
CA THR A 167 -15.85 6.39 12.22
C THR A 167 -16.66 5.75 11.10
N TRP A 168 -17.90 5.32 11.40
CA TRP A 168 -18.78 4.65 10.45
C TRP A 168 -19.18 5.59 9.30
N LYS A 169 -18.85 5.17 8.07
CA LYS A 169 -19.29 5.83 6.84
C LYS A 169 -20.46 5.05 6.24
N TRP A 170 -21.46 5.76 5.74
CA TRP A 170 -22.61 5.15 5.07
C TRP A 170 -22.14 4.38 3.82
N PRO A 171 -22.40 3.07 3.71
CA PRO A 171 -22.04 2.32 2.51
C PRO A 171 -22.85 2.86 1.32
N TYR A 172 -22.16 3.30 0.26
CA TYR A 172 -22.85 3.77 -0.93
C TYR A 172 -23.67 2.63 -1.53
N PRO A 173 -24.95 2.84 -1.88
CA PRO A 173 -25.76 1.81 -2.51
C PRO A 173 -25.25 1.60 -3.94
N VAL A 174 -24.42 0.58 -4.15
CA VAL A 174 -23.98 0.18 -5.49
C VAL A 174 -25.20 -0.16 -6.36
N PRO A 175 -25.31 0.41 -7.58
CA PRO A 175 -26.29 -0.06 -8.54
C PRO A 175 -26.05 -1.54 -8.77
N ARG A 176 -27.06 -2.36 -8.48
CA ARG A 176 -26.99 -3.82 -8.65
C ARG A 176 -26.46 -4.11 -10.06
N PRO A 177 -25.34 -4.85 -10.23
CA PRO A 177 -24.85 -5.16 -11.57
C PRO A 177 -26.00 -5.81 -12.33
N THR A 178 -26.42 -5.18 -13.43
CA THR A 178 -27.42 -5.73 -14.34
C THR A 178 -26.96 -7.14 -14.66
N ARG A 179 -27.76 -8.16 -14.29
CA ARG A 179 -27.47 -9.57 -14.61
C ARG A 179 -27.10 -9.62 -16.09
N GLN A 180 -25.81 -9.80 -16.39
CA GLN A 180 -25.41 -10.13 -17.75
C GLN A 180 -26.13 -11.44 -18.11
N PRO A 181 -26.79 -11.52 -19.27
CA PRO A 181 -27.44 -12.75 -19.67
C PRO A 181 -26.39 -13.86 -19.74
N VAL A 182 -26.68 -14.99 -19.09
CA VAL A 182 -25.82 -16.15 -18.82
C VAL A 182 -25.36 -16.92 -20.08
N ASN A 183 -25.38 -16.33 -21.27
CA ASN A 183 -25.17 -17.04 -22.53
C ASN A 183 -24.05 -16.50 -23.44
N GLN A 184 -23.13 -15.69 -22.94
CA GLN A 184 -22.03 -15.13 -23.76
C GLN A 184 -20.62 -15.48 -23.28
N SER A 185 -20.42 -16.65 -22.66
CA SER A 185 -19.07 -17.24 -22.66
C SER A 185 -18.82 -17.84 -24.05
N ALA A 186 -18.24 -17.05 -24.95
CA ALA A 186 -17.74 -17.55 -26.22
C ALA A 186 -16.73 -18.70 -25.95
N ASN A 187 -17.04 -19.92 -26.39
CA ASN A 187 -16.05 -20.99 -26.43
C ASN A 187 -14.98 -20.62 -27.49
N PRO A 188 -13.66 -20.72 -27.22
CA PRO A 188 -12.59 -20.34 -28.15
C PRO A 188 -12.60 -20.99 -29.54
N SER A 189 -13.48 -21.96 -29.80
CA SER A 189 -13.65 -22.63 -31.10
C SER A 189 -14.71 -22.02 -32.03
N GLY A 190 -15.40 -20.94 -31.62
CA GLY A 190 -16.37 -20.25 -32.49
C GLY A 190 -17.57 -21.10 -32.93
N GLN A 191 -17.83 -22.21 -32.23
CA GLN A 191 -18.97 -23.10 -32.53
C GLN A 191 -20.11 -22.83 -31.56
N TRP A 192 -21.26 -22.42 -32.11
CA TRP A 192 -22.53 -22.32 -31.39
C TRP A 192 -23.03 -23.71 -31.02
N GLN A 193 -22.99 -24.06 -29.73
CA GLN A 193 -23.71 -25.22 -29.21
C GLN A 193 -24.97 -24.73 -28.47
N PRO A 194 -26.18 -25.15 -28.87
CA PRO A 194 -27.37 -24.89 -28.07
C PRO A 194 -27.32 -25.79 -26.82
N GLN A 195 -26.95 -25.23 -25.68
CA GLN A 195 -27.05 -25.96 -24.42
C GLN A 195 -28.53 -26.15 -24.08
N ALA A 196 -28.89 -27.40 -23.77
CA ALA A 196 -30.23 -27.81 -23.42
C ALA A 196 -30.81 -26.91 -22.32
N ALA A 197 -32.08 -26.52 -22.48
CA ALA A 197 -32.82 -25.77 -21.47
C ALA A 197 -32.63 -26.40 -20.09
N VAL A 198 -32.10 -25.62 -19.15
CA VAL A 198 -32.04 -26.02 -17.75
C VAL A 198 -33.50 -26.21 -17.30
N PRO A 199 -33.89 -27.38 -16.76
CA PRO A 199 -35.25 -27.55 -16.29
C PRO A 199 -35.53 -26.55 -15.16
N ASP A 200 -36.68 -25.89 -15.26
CA ASP A 200 -37.19 -24.88 -14.34
C ASP A 200 -37.32 -25.51 -12.93
N VAL A 201 -36.35 -25.26 -12.06
CA VAL A 201 -36.45 -25.62 -10.65
C VAL A 201 -37.26 -24.51 -9.99
N GLY A 202 -38.52 -24.81 -9.70
CA GLY A 202 -39.45 -23.91 -9.03
C GLY A 202 -38.89 -23.35 -7.70
N PRO A 203 -39.50 -22.28 -7.18
CA PRO A 203 -39.02 -21.59 -5.99
C PRO A 203 -38.92 -22.54 -4.78
N PRO A 204 -37.91 -22.39 -3.91
CA PRO A 204 -37.76 -23.22 -2.73
C PRO A 204 -38.91 -23.00 -1.75
N ASP A 205 -39.52 -24.10 -1.28
CA ASP A 205 -40.63 -24.10 -0.32
C ASP A 205 -40.25 -23.41 1.02
N ASP A 206 -41.07 -22.44 1.43
CA ASP A 206 -41.02 -21.69 2.69
C ASP A 206 -41.36 -22.55 3.92
N ALA A 207 -40.59 -23.60 4.20
CA ALA A 207 -40.88 -24.57 5.26
C ALA A 207 -40.17 -24.30 6.61
N HIS A 208 -39.63 -23.10 6.86
CA HIS A 208 -38.95 -22.79 8.13
C HIS A 208 -39.43 -21.47 8.75
N ARG A 209 -40.75 -21.35 8.97
CA ARG A 209 -41.34 -20.34 9.85
C ARG A 209 -41.70 -21.00 11.18
N PRO A 210 -41.05 -20.69 12.31
CA PRO A 210 -41.45 -21.22 13.60
C PRO A 210 -42.82 -20.66 13.99
N ALA A 211 -43.71 -21.56 14.42
CA ALA A 211 -45.02 -21.22 14.95
C ALA A 211 -44.88 -20.45 16.29
N ALA A 212 -45.82 -19.54 16.50
CA ALA A 212 -46.03 -18.79 17.74
C ALA A 212 -46.35 -19.69 18.94
#